data_AF-A0A7S3DQA2-F1
#
_entry.id   AF-A0A7S3DQA2-F1
#
_cell.length_a   1.000
_cell.length_b   1.000
_cell.length_c   1.000
_cell.angle_alpha   90.00
_cell.angle_beta   90.00
_cell.angle_gamma   90.00
#
_symmetry.space_group_name_H-M   'P 1'
#
loop_
_entity.id
_entity.type
_entity.pdbx_description
1 polymer ?
#
loop_
_entity_poly.entity_id
_entity_poly.type
_entity_poly.pdbx_seq_one_letter_code
_entity_poly.pdbx_strand_id
1 'polypeptide(L)'
;ARNDNQVSTLKVAILIDDATRCTPAHLILPLLLESLEQAGVLPAHISIVIALGTHRPMTPKEIITKVGPQLANHETSPYPLINDNSTHATSYMGTSQNGIPAHVQPAVANAHLKIGVGQILPHMNAGYSGGGKIVLPGVCSSVTVETFHAQEVQMTENLLGNLESPIRRDLEQFVEECVGFGTIC
;
A
#
# COMPACT_ATOMS: atom_id res chain seq x y z
N ALA A 1 -19.68 17.43 19.10
CA ALA A 1 -19.78 16.04 19.56
C ALA A 1 -19.13 15.16 18.51
N ARG A 2 -18.02 14.47 18.83
CA ARG A 2 -17.46 13.48 17.91
C ARG A 2 -18.45 12.32 17.83
N ASN A 3 -18.70 11.85 16.62
CA ASN A 3 -19.75 10.87 16.34
C ASN A 3 -19.18 9.48 16.66
N ASP A 4 -19.24 9.07 17.93
CA ASP A 4 -18.62 7.82 18.43
C ASP A 4 -19.05 6.57 17.66
N ASN A 5 -20.24 6.61 17.03
CA ASN A 5 -20.75 5.55 16.15
C ASN A 5 -19.98 5.38 14.83
N GLN A 6 -19.26 6.40 14.35
CA GLN A 6 -18.58 6.36 13.06
C GLN A 6 -17.19 5.68 13.17
N VAL A 7 -16.56 5.79 14.35
CA VAL A 7 -15.25 5.21 14.63
C VAL A 7 -15.32 3.69 14.75
N SER A 8 -16.39 3.16 15.35
CA SER A 8 -16.55 1.71 15.55
C SER A 8 -16.66 0.91 14.24
N THR A 9 -17.11 1.54 13.15
CA THR A 9 -17.20 0.93 11.81
C THR A 9 -16.02 1.29 10.89
N LEU A 10 -15.07 2.09 11.36
CA LEU A 10 -13.97 2.57 10.55
C LEU A 10 -12.98 1.45 10.23
N LYS A 11 -13.01 0.97 8.98
CA LYS A 11 -11.98 0.09 8.42
C LYS A 11 -10.73 0.88 7.99
N VAL A 12 -9.57 0.44 8.44
CA VAL A 12 -8.25 1.03 8.16
C VAL A 12 -7.37 0.00 7.46
N ALA A 13 -6.68 0.40 6.40
CA ALA A 13 -5.63 -0.39 5.77
C ALA A 13 -4.27 0.30 5.97
N ILE A 14 -3.34 -0.40 6.62
CA ILE A 14 -1.94 0.01 6.72
C ILE A 14 -1.15 -0.78 5.68
N LEU A 15 -0.65 -0.09 4.65
CA LEU A 15 0.16 -0.68 3.61
C LEU A 15 1.63 -0.57 4.04
N ILE A 16 2.36 -1.68 4.00
CA ILE A 16 3.79 -1.73 4.29
C ILE A 16 4.57 -2.25 3.11
N ASP A 17 5.78 -1.76 2.89
CA ASP A 17 6.64 -2.32 1.86
C ASP A 17 7.21 -3.71 2.23
N ASP A 18 7.64 -4.43 1.19
CA ASP A 18 8.09 -5.82 1.31
C ASP A 18 9.55 -5.98 1.78
N ALA A 19 10.04 -7.22 1.79
CA ALA A 19 11.41 -7.55 2.19
C ALA A 19 12.51 -6.92 1.30
N THR A 20 12.18 -6.41 0.11
CA THR A 20 13.15 -5.74 -0.78
C THR A 20 13.40 -4.28 -0.39
N ARG A 21 12.80 -3.83 0.72
CA ARG A 21 12.93 -2.49 1.27
C ARG A 21 13.38 -2.55 2.72
N CYS A 22 14.17 -1.57 3.12
CA CYS A 22 14.79 -1.51 4.46
C CYS A 22 13.98 -0.69 5.47
N THR A 23 12.72 -0.36 5.14
CA THR A 23 11.83 0.39 6.04
C THR A 23 11.70 -0.34 7.38
N PRO A 24 11.97 0.32 8.52
CA PRO A 24 11.92 -0.29 9.83
C PRO A 24 10.47 -0.40 10.35
N ALA A 25 9.61 -1.10 9.59
CA ALA A 25 8.17 -1.19 9.87
C ALA A 25 7.87 -1.75 11.28
N HIS A 26 8.68 -2.67 11.80
CA HIS A 26 8.59 -3.19 13.16
C HIS A 26 8.72 -2.12 14.27
N LEU A 27 9.35 -0.96 13.99
CA LEU A 27 9.42 0.16 14.93
C LEU A 27 8.22 1.11 14.78
N ILE A 28 7.68 1.21 13.56
CA ILE A 28 6.62 2.18 13.22
C ILE A 28 5.24 1.59 13.53
N LEU A 29 4.99 0.33 13.15
CA LEU A 29 3.69 -0.32 13.28
C LEU A 29 3.15 -0.30 14.71
N PRO A 30 3.90 -0.64 15.77
CA PRO A 30 3.36 -0.64 17.13
C PRO A 30 2.79 0.72 17.54
N LEU A 31 3.50 1.81 17.23
CA LEU A 31 3.09 3.17 17.55
C LEU A 31 1.87 3.61 16.75
N LEU A 32 1.81 3.22 15.47
CA LEU A 32 0.68 3.52 14.60
C LEU A 32 -0.59 2.77 15.04
N LEU A 33 -0.45 1.49 15.35
CA LEU A 33 -1.54 0.64 15.82
C LEU A 33 -2.09 1.14 17.16
N GLU A 34 -1.21 1.47 18.12
CA GLU A 34 -1.60 2.08 19.39
C GLU A 34 -2.38 3.38 19.18
N SER A 35 -1.92 4.25 18.27
CA SER A 35 -2.59 5.52 17.97
C SER A 35 -3.99 5.31 17.39
N LEU A 36 -4.18 4.32 16.53
CA LEU A 36 -5.48 3.98 15.94
C LEU A 36 -6.44 3.39 16.98
N GLU A 37 -5.94 2.53 17.87
CA GLU A 37 -6.74 1.98 18.98
C GLU A 37 -7.16 3.04 19.98
N GLN A 38 -6.26 3.95 20.36
CA GLN A 38 -6.57 5.10 21.21
C GLN A 38 -7.60 6.03 20.55
N ALA A 39 -7.61 6.10 19.21
CA ALA A 39 -8.63 6.80 18.46
C ALA A 39 -9.97 6.04 18.38
N GLY A 40 -10.04 4.80 18.88
CA GLY A 40 -11.24 3.97 18.99
C GLY A 40 -11.44 2.94 17.87
N VAL A 41 -10.45 2.74 17.00
CA VAL A 41 -10.54 1.75 15.91
C VAL A 41 -10.30 0.35 16.50
N LEU A 42 -11.22 -0.58 16.23
CA LEU A 42 -11.07 -1.95 16.68
C LEU A 42 -9.91 -2.65 15.94
N PRO A 43 -9.06 -3.44 16.62
CA PRO A 43 -7.95 -4.16 15.98
C PRO A 43 -8.36 -4.99 14.75
N ALA A 44 -9.51 -5.67 14.83
CA ALA A 44 -10.06 -6.47 13.74
C ALA A 44 -10.47 -5.65 12.49
N HIS A 45 -10.58 -4.32 12.62
CA HIS A 45 -10.86 -3.39 11.53
C HIS A 45 -9.58 -2.75 10.95
N ILE A 46 -8.41 -3.07 11.49
CA ILE A 46 -7.11 -2.58 11.00
C ILE A 46 -6.40 -3.73 10.27
N SER A 47 -6.35 -3.66 8.94
CA SER A 47 -5.62 -4.64 8.13
C SER A 47 -4.22 -4.13 7.81
N ILE A 48 -3.22 -4.99 7.99
CA ILE A 48 -1.85 -4.75 7.54
C ILE A 48 -1.67 -5.45 6.19
N VAL A 49 -1.34 -4.71 5.14
CA VAL A 49 -1.22 -5.21 3.77
C VAL A 49 0.21 -5.05 3.29
N ILE A 50 0.86 -6.16 2.95
CA ILE A 50 2.21 -6.12 2.37
C ILE A 50 2.10 -5.74 0.89
N ALA A 51 2.65 -4.60 0.53
CA ALA A 51 2.66 -4.02 -0.80
C ALA A 51 3.74 -4.69 -1.69
N LEU A 52 3.47 -5.92 -2.13
CA LEU A 52 4.38 -6.74 -2.93
C LEU A 52 4.56 -6.24 -4.37
N GLY A 53 3.56 -5.56 -4.94
CA GLY A 53 3.46 -5.39 -6.39
C GLY A 53 3.50 -6.75 -7.08
N THR A 54 4.43 -6.94 -8.02
CA THR A 54 4.64 -8.20 -8.75
C THR A 54 5.63 -9.15 -8.08
N HIS A 55 6.13 -8.83 -6.89
CA HIS A 55 7.06 -9.70 -6.17
C HIS A 55 6.35 -10.94 -5.61
N ARG A 56 7.15 -11.97 -5.30
CA ARG A 56 6.64 -13.16 -4.60
C ARG A 56 6.15 -12.80 -3.19
N PRO A 57 5.20 -13.56 -2.61
CA PRO A 57 4.91 -13.48 -1.19
C PRO A 57 6.16 -13.61 -0.33
N MET A 58 6.19 -12.86 0.77
CA MET A 58 7.25 -12.96 1.76
C MET A 58 7.18 -14.30 2.49
N THR A 59 8.34 -14.84 2.84
CA THR A 59 8.44 -16.02 3.70
C THR A 59 8.09 -15.66 5.15
N PRO A 60 7.71 -16.64 6.00
CA PRO A 60 7.43 -16.36 7.42
C PRO A 60 8.58 -15.64 8.14
N LYS A 61 9.84 -16.01 7.83
CA LYS A 61 11.02 -15.36 8.40
C LYS A 61 11.13 -13.89 7.99
N GLU A 62 10.91 -13.60 6.71
CA GLU A 62 10.93 -12.21 6.20
C GLU A 62 9.82 -11.37 6.83
N ILE A 63 8.62 -11.94 7.03
CA ILE A 63 7.52 -11.25 7.72
C ILE A 63 7.90 -10.93 9.17
N ILE A 64 8.40 -11.93 9.92
CA ILE A 64 8.87 -11.72 11.30
C ILE A 64 9.92 -10.61 11.37
N THR A 65 10.88 -10.58 10.45
CA THR A 65 11.89 -9.51 10.39
C THR A 65 11.27 -8.14 10.08
N LYS A 66 10.29 -8.08 9.16
CA LYS A 66 9.67 -6.82 8.73
C LYS A 66 8.78 -6.20 9.81
N VAL A 67 7.89 -6.99 10.42
CA VAL A 67 6.84 -6.49 11.34
C VAL A 67 7.05 -6.86 12.81
N GLY A 68 7.98 -7.75 13.11
CA GLY A 68 8.20 -8.30 14.45
C GLY A 68 7.39 -9.58 14.72
N PRO A 69 7.82 -10.42 15.67
CA PRO A 69 7.24 -11.74 15.89
C PRO A 69 5.79 -11.71 16.40
N GLN A 70 5.40 -10.67 17.14
CA GLN A 70 4.03 -10.54 17.68
C GLN A 70 3.02 -10.31 16.57
N LEU A 71 3.29 -9.37 15.65
CA LEU A 71 2.41 -9.05 14.54
C LEU A 71 2.43 -10.14 13.45
N ALA A 72 3.56 -10.83 13.29
CA ALA A 72 3.70 -11.92 12.32
C ALA A 72 2.94 -13.20 12.72
N ASN A 73 2.56 -13.36 13.99
CA ASN A 73 1.85 -14.54 14.46
C ASN A 73 0.33 -14.38 14.28
N HIS A 74 -0.23 -15.04 13.28
CA HIS A 74 -1.67 -14.99 12.97
C HIS A 74 -2.59 -15.54 14.07
N GLU A 75 -2.08 -16.39 14.97
CA GLU A 75 -2.90 -16.93 16.06
C GLU A 75 -3.09 -15.93 17.21
N THR A 76 -2.12 -15.03 17.38
CA THR A 76 -2.10 -14.09 18.51
C THR A 76 -2.27 -12.63 18.10
N SER A 77 -1.92 -12.28 16.86
CA SER A 77 -2.08 -10.93 16.33
C SER A 77 -3.57 -10.67 16.07
N PRO A 78 -4.16 -9.63 16.67
CA PRO A 78 -5.56 -9.28 16.43
C PRO A 78 -5.77 -8.55 15.10
N TYR A 79 -4.69 -8.21 14.39
CA TYR A 79 -4.72 -7.51 13.11
C TYR A 79 -4.55 -8.48 11.94
N PRO A 80 -5.47 -8.52 10.97
CA PRO A 80 -5.28 -9.27 9.74
C PRO A 80 -4.02 -8.80 9.00
N LEU A 81 -3.08 -9.70 8.76
CA LEU A 81 -1.88 -9.47 7.95
C LEU A 81 -2.03 -10.17 6.60
N ILE A 82 -1.91 -9.43 5.51
CA ILE A 82 -2.15 -9.89 4.15
C ILE A 82 -0.82 -9.91 3.40
N ASN A 83 -0.45 -11.08 2.87
CA ASN A 83 0.77 -11.35 2.11
C ASN A 83 0.43 -12.08 0.80
N ASP A 84 -0.54 -11.53 0.06
CA ASP A 84 -1.03 -12.11 -1.19
C ASP A 84 -0.44 -11.38 -2.38
N ASN A 85 -0.12 -12.12 -3.44
CA ASN A 85 0.48 -11.55 -4.66
C ASN A 85 -0.58 -10.94 -5.61
N SER A 86 -0.10 -10.26 -6.65
CA SER A 86 -0.91 -9.53 -7.64
C SER A 86 -1.83 -10.41 -8.53
N THR A 87 -1.84 -11.74 -8.35
CA THR A 87 -2.72 -12.67 -9.07
C THR A 87 -3.96 -13.09 -8.27
N HIS A 88 -4.07 -12.66 -7.00
CA HIS A 88 -5.21 -12.96 -6.15
C HIS A 88 -6.43 -12.07 -6.46
N ALA A 89 -7.54 -12.37 -5.77
CA ALA A 89 -8.80 -11.65 -5.94
C ALA A 89 -8.62 -10.14 -5.69
N THR A 90 -9.10 -9.33 -6.63
CA THR A 90 -9.03 -7.87 -6.57
C THR A 90 -10.41 -7.24 -6.67
N SER A 91 -10.54 -6.01 -6.18
CA SER A 91 -11.72 -5.17 -6.37
C SER A 91 -11.46 -4.21 -7.54
N TYR A 92 -12.35 -4.22 -8.52
CA TYR A 92 -12.30 -3.25 -9.62
C TYR A 92 -12.86 -1.90 -9.16
N MET A 93 -12.05 -0.86 -9.29
CA MET A 93 -12.33 0.50 -8.80
C MET A 93 -12.50 1.52 -9.92
N GLY A 94 -12.60 1.06 -11.18
CA GLY A 94 -12.70 1.91 -12.36
C GLY A 94 -11.42 1.90 -13.18
N THR A 95 -11.29 2.87 -14.09
CA THR A 95 -10.10 3.06 -14.93
C THR A 95 -9.69 4.53 -14.82
N SER A 96 -8.40 4.80 -14.64
CA SER A 96 -7.90 6.18 -14.61
C SER A 96 -8.07 6.85 -15.97
N GLN A 97 -7.98 8.18 -16.01
CA GLN A 97 -8.03 8.93 -17.27
C GLN A 97 -6.95 8.49 -18.27
N ASN A 98 -5.80 8.04 -17.78
CA ASN A 98 -4.69 7.55 -18.60
C ASN A 98 -4.84 6.07 -18.98
N GLY A 99 -6.02 5.48 -18.77
CA GLY A 99 -6.36 4.14 -19.25
C GLY A 99 -5.85 2.99 -18.39
N ILE A 100 -5.43 3.24 -17.15
CA ILE A 100 -4.94 2.19 -16.25
C ILE A 100 -6.14 1.59 -15.49
N PRO A 101 -6.45 0.29 -15.65
CA PRO A 101 -7.57 -0.33 -14.94
C PRO A 101 -7.21 -0.54 -13.48
N ALA A 102 -8.03 -0.05 -12.55
CA ALA A 102 -7.77 -0.10 -11.11
C ALA A 102 -8.29 -1.39 -10.48
N HIS A 103 -7.48 -2.43 -10.47
CA HIS A 103 -7.74 -3.67 -9.74
C HIS A 103 -6.88 -3.70 -8.48
N VAL A 104 -7.51 -3.44 -7.33
CA VAL A 104 -6.82 -3.17 -6.06
C VAL A 104 -7.17 -4.22 -5.02
N GLN A 105 -6.24 -4.52 -4.11
CA GLN A 105 -6.48 -5.47 -3.02
C GLN A 105 -7.74 -5.11 -2.21
N PRO A 106 -8.69 -6.05 -1.96
CA PRO A 106 -9.97 -5.72 -1.34
C PRO A 106 -9.88 -5.08 0.05
N ALA A 107 -8.89 -5.43 0.86
CA ALA A 107 -8.69 -4.78 2.16
C ALA A 107 -8.36 -3.29 2.02
N VAL A 108 -7.65 -2.92 0.96
CA VAL A 108 -7.33 -1.51 0.65
C VAL A 108 -8.52 -0.83 0.00
N ALA A 109 -9.15 -1.46 -1.00
CA ALA A 109 -10.31 -0.91 -1.70
C ALA A 109 -11.47 -0.59 -0.76
N ASN A 110 -11.74 -1.47 0.22
CA ASN A 110 -12.85 -1.31 1.17
C ASN A 110 -12.50 -0.49 2.42
N ALA A 111 -11.26 0.00 2.55
CA ALA A 111 -10.85 0.79 3.69
C ALA A 111 -11.29 2.27 3.54
N HIS A 112 -11.78 2.84 4.63
CA HIS A 112 -12.13 4.26 4.70
C HIS A 112 -10.88 5.12 4.89
N LEU A 113 -9.91 4.62 5.66
CA LEU A 113 -8.60 5.24 5.85
C LEU A 113 -7.51 4.30 5.37
N LYS A 114 -6.57 4.83 4.59
CA LYS A 114 -5.43 4.09 4.07
C LYS A 114 -4.17 4.84 4.46
N ILE A 115 -3.21 4.12 5.03
CA ILE A 115 -1.95 4.66 5.55
C ILE A 115 -0.82 3.90 4.89
N GLY A 116 0.10 4.59 4.24
CA GLY A 116 1.33 3.99 3.73
C GLY A 116 2.45 4.10 4.76
N VAL A 117 3.22 3.03 4.92
CA VAL A 117 4.49 3.01 5.68
C VAL A 117 5.58 2.47 4.76
N GLY A 118 6.49 3.35 4.33
CA GLY A 118 7.54 2.98 3.40
C GLY A 118 8.78 3.85 3.50
N GLN A 119 9.65 3.73 2.50
CA GLN A 119 10.84 4.57 2.36
C GLN A 119 10.83 5.37 1.06
N ILE A 120 11.48 6.53 1.09
CA ILE A 120 11.67 7.41 -0.05
C ILE A 120 13.13 7.30 -0.50
N LEU A 121 13.34 6.80 -1.72
CA LEU A 121 14.64 6.65 -2.37
C LEU A 121 14.51 7.07 -3.84
N PRO A 122 15.57 7.58 -4.48
CA PRO A 122 15.58 7.78 -5.92
C PRO A 122 15.19 6.49 -6.67
N HIS A 123 14.30 6.60 -7.64
CA HIS A 123 13.78 5.49 -8.43
C HIS A 123 13.91 5.81 -9.92
N MET A 124 14.41 4.85 -10.70
CA MET A 124 14.81 5.08 -12.11
C MET A 124 13.71 5.64 -13.01
N ASN A 125 12.46 5.27 -12.77
CA ASN A 125 11.35 5.67 -13.63
C ASN A 125 10.38 6.65 -12.97
N ALA A 126 9.92 6.35 -11.74
CA ALA A 126 8.98 7.18 -11.00
C ALA A 126 9.61 8.40 -10.29
N GLY A 127 10.88 8.73 -10.55
CA GLY A 127 11.60 9.78 -9.81
C GLY A 127 12.06 9.31 -8.43
N TYR A 128 11.09 9.07 -7.56
CA TYR A 128 11.30 8.60 -6.20
C TYR A 128 10.32 7.48 -5.85
N SER A 129 10.71 6.62 -4.90
CA SER A 129 9.80 5.71 -4.21
C SER A 129 8.94 6.44 -3.17
N GLY A 130 8.14 5.68 -2.42
CA GLY A 130 7.22 6.23 -1.41
C GLY A 130 6.00 6.87 -2.04
N GLY A 131 5.15 7.46 -1.20
CA GLY A 131 3.90 8.07 -1.62
C GLY A 131 2.93 7.09 -2.28
N GLY A 132 2.24 7.52 -3.34
CA GLY A 132 1.30 6.69 -4.09
C GLY A 132 1.90 5.38 -4.64
N LYS A 133 3.23 5.25 -4.68
CA LYS A 133 3.91 4.04 -5.15
C LYS A 133 3.66 2.80 -4.29
N ILE A 134 3.30 3.01 -3.02
CA ILE A 134 2.89 1.91 -2.14
C ILE A 134 1.52 1.35 -2.54
N VAL A 135 0.73 2.13 -3.29
CA VAL A 135 -0.55 1.70 -3.88
C VAL A 135 -0.34 1.09 -5.26
N LEU A 136 0.19 1.87 -6.21
CA LEU A 136 0.51 1.43 -7.57
C LEU A 136 2.04 1.47 -7.76
N PRO A 137 2.73 0.32 -7.87
CA PRO A 137 2.18 -1.02 -8.09
C PRO A 137 1.82 -1.80 -6.82
N GLY A 138 2.18 -1.31 -5.63
CA GLY A 138 2.32 -2.11 -4.42
C GLY A 138 1.15 -3.06 -4.05
N VAL A 139 -0.11 -2.64 -4.23
CA VAL A 139 -1.30 -3.46 -3.89
C VAL A 139 -2.25 -3.63 -5.07
N CYS A 140 -1.74 -3.49 -6.28
CA CYS A 140 -2.50 -3.61 -7.52
C CYS A 140 -2.28 -4.98 -8.18
N SER A 141 -3.27 -5.42 -8.97
CA SER A 141 -3.18 -6.66 -9.74
C SER A 141 -2.10 -6.60 -10.83
N SER A 142 -1.68 -7.76 -11.33
CA SER A 142 -0.72 -7.83 -12.45
C SER A 142 -1.21 -7.06 -13.67
N VAL A 143 -2.51 -7.12 -14.02
CA VAL A 143 -3.07 -6.41 -15.18
C VAL A 143 -2.92 -4.89 -15.04
N THR A 144 -3.18 -4.36 -13.84
CA THR A 144 -2.98 -2.94 -13.53
C THR A 144 -1.51 -2.55 -13.64
N VAL A 145 -0.63 -3.36 -13.05
CA VAL A 145 0.81 -3.09 -12.98
C VAL A 145 1.46 -3.21 -14.37
N GLU A 146 1.07 -4.19 -15.17
CA GLU A 146 1.51 -4.36 -16.56
C GLU A 146 1.07 -3.19 -17.44
N THR A 147 -0.18 -2.73 -17.30
CA THR A 147 -0.68 -1.57 -18.05
C THR A 147 0.11 -0.31 -17.71
N PHE A 148 0.38 -0.07 -16.43
CA PHE A 148 1.20 1.06 -15.97
C PHE A 148 2.65 0.96 -16.48
N HIS A 149 3.29 -0.20 -16.37
CA HIS A 149 4.66 -0.37 -16.86
C HIS A 149 4.77 -0.31 -18.39
N ALA A 150 3.72 -0.67 -19.15
CA ALA A 150 3.71 -0.49 -20.59
C ALA A 150 3.82 0.99 -21.00
N GLN A 151 3.27 1.90 -20.21
CA GLN A 151 3.42 3.35 -20.41
C GLN A 151 4.84 3.82 -20.06
N GLU A 152 5.42 3.26 -19.01
CA GLU A 152 6.79 3.52 -18.56
C GLU A 152 7.85 3.18 -19.62
N VAL A 153 7.64 2.12 -20.40
CA VAL A 153 8.55 1.71 -21.49
C VAL A 153 8.65 2.76 -22.60
N GLN A 154 7.69 3.68 -22.72
CA GLN A 154 7.75 4.76 -23.71
C GLN A 154 8.70 5.90 -23.29
N MET A 155 9.16 5.91 -22.04
CA MET A 155 10.06 6.94 -21.53
C MET A 155 11.49 6.64 -21.95
N THR A 156 12.10 7.56 -22.70
CA THR A 156 13.48 7.44 -23.19
C THR A 156 14.49 8.21 -22.35
N GLU A 157 14.02 9.07 -21.44
CA GLU A 157 14.83 9.90 -20.57
C GLU A 157 15.16 9.19 -19.25
N ASN A 158 16.28 9.58 -18.62
CA ASN A 158 16.59 9.15 -17.27
C ASN A 158 15.75 9.95 -16.27
N LEU A 159 14.84 9.29 -15.57
CA LEU A 159 13.93 9.92 -14.61
C LEU A 159 14.40 9.76 -13.16
N LEU A 160 15.61 9.21 -12.90
CA LEU A 160 16.13 8.99 -11.55
C LEU A 160 16.16 10.30 -10.74
N GLY A 161 15.41 10.34 -9.64
CA GLY A 161 15.33 11.52 -8.77
C GLY A 161 14.58 12.71 -9.38
N ASN A 162 13.88 12.53 -10.51
CA ASN A 162 13.08 13.59 -11.12
C ASN A 162 11.69 13.66 -10.46
N LEU A 163 11.44 14.72 -9.69
CA LEU A 163 10.12 14.98 -9.08
C LEU A 163 9.01 15.15 -10.11
N GLU A 164 9.35 15.67 -11.29
CA GLU A 164 8.42 15.95 -12.39
C GLU A 164 8.29 14.79 -13.39
N SER A 165 8.70 13.58 -12.98
CA SER A 165 8.53 12.37 -13.78
C SER A 165 7.08 12.23 -14.27
N PRO A 166 6.83 12.11 -15.58
CA PRO A 166 5.48 11.87 -16.11
C PRO A 166 4.85 10.62 -15.49
N ILE A 167 5.65 9.57 -15.30
CA ILE A 167 5.25 8.32 -14.66
C ILE A 167 4.83 8.53 -13.21
N ARG A 168 5.49 9.46 -12.50
CA ARG A 168 5.05 9.84 -11.15
C ARG A 168 3.68 10.53 -11.19
N ARG A 169 3.45 11.44 -12.13
CA ARG A 169 2.16 12.13 -12.28
C ARG A 169 1.03 11.14 -12.59
N ASP A 170 1.24 10.21 -13.52
CA ASP A 170 0.25 9.19 -13.89
C ASP A 170 -0.11 8.29 -12.70
N LEU A 171 0.90 7.92 -11.91
CA LEU A 171 0.74 7.13 -10.70
C LEU A 171 -0.06 7.88 -9.63
N GLU A 172 0.28 9.14 -9.34
CA GLU A 172 -0.44 9.92 -8.33
C GLU A 172 -1.88 10.20 -8.78
N GLN A 173 -2.09 10.51 -10.06
CA GLN A 173 -3.41 10.69 -10.65
C GLN A 173 -4.25 9.41 -10.53
N PHE A 174 -3.69 8.24 -10.84
CA PHE A 174 -4.37 6.96 -10.64
C PHE A 174 -4.81 6.75 -9.18
N VAL A 175 -3.93 7.05 -8.22
CA VAL A 175 -4.22 6.88 -6.80
C VAL A 175 -5.33 7.82 -6.35
N GLU A 176 -5.29 9.09 -6.78
CA GLU A 176 -6.31 10.09 -6.48
C GLU A 176 -7.67 9.72 -7.08
N GLU A 177 -7.71 9.37 -8.37
CA GLU A 177 -8.95 9.11 -9.11
C GLU A 177 -9.63 7.79 -8.71
N CYS A 178 -8.85 6.74 -8.49
CA CYS A 178 -9.40 5.38 -8.39
C CYS A 178 -9.40 4.82 -6.97
N VAL A 179 -8.45 5.22 -6.11
CA VAL A 179 -8.24 4.54 -4.82
C VAL A 179 -8.54 5.44 -3.62
N GLY A 180 -8.15 6.71 -3.72
CA GLY A 180 -8.15 7.68 -2.62
C GLY A 180 -7.16 7.28 -1.53
N PHE A 181 -6.12 8.08 -1.30
CA PHE A 181 -5.07 7.78 -0.32
C PHE A 181 -4.73 9.04 0.49
N GLY A 182 -5.09 9.05 1.78
CA GLY A 182 -5.15 10.28 2.58
C GLY A 182 -3.91 10.59 3.42
N THR A 183 -3.04 9.62 3.71
CA THR A 183 -1.86 9.85 4.57
C THR A 183 -0.72 8.90 4.22
N ILE A 184 0.47 9.48 4.02
CA ILE A 184 1.72 8.76 3.76
C ILE A 184 2.65 9.03 4.95
N CYS A 185 3.13 7.98 5.61
CA CYS A 185 4.23 8.03 6.57
C CYS A 185 5.47 7.36 5.98
#